data_AF-A0A7X0Y6G9-F1
#
_entry.id   AF-A0A7X0Y6G9-F1
#
_cell.length_a   1.000
_cell.length_b   1.000
_cell.length_c   1.000
_cell.angle_alpha   90.00
_cell.angle_beta   90.00
_cell.angle_gamma   90.00
#
_symmetry.space_group_name_H-M   'P 1'
#
loop_
_entity.id
_entity.type
_entity.pdbx_description
1 polymer ?
#
loop_
_entity_poly.entity_id
_entity_poly.type
_entity_poly.pdbx_seq_one_letter_code
_entity_poly.pdbx_strand_id
1 'polypeptide(L)'
;MDHIDEKILRILKENSRLSWKDVGEQVFMTGQSVGLRVQQLQDNKTIQKFTIQQSYPHLQIILFYMSTSAFKEFEDLVKSYDQIIEFNKTTGDTCYMIKSCFDNETLDTFLQQLLPFGRYKINQVLKTII
;
A
#
# COMPACT_ATOMS: atom_id res chain seq x y z
N MET A 1 16.62 -5.63 15.95
CA MET A 1 15.62 -4.61 16.30
C MET A 1 15.41 -4.69 17.80
N ASP A 2 15.59 -3.59 18.50
CA ASP A 2 15.36 -3.50 19.95
C ASP A 2 14.11 -2.67 20.28
N HIS A 3 13.80 -2.53 21.57
CA HIS A 3 12.64 -1.78 22.05
C HIS A 3 12.68 -0.28 21.70
N ILE A 4 13.86 0.29 21.44
CA ILE A 4 14.00 1.69 21.04
C ILE A 4 13.63 1.82 19.57
N ASP A 5 14.08 0.89 18.72
CA ASP A 5 13.69 0.86 17.30
C ASP A 5 12.17 0.79 17.15
N GLU A 6 11.48 -0.02 17.96
CA GLU A 6 10.02 -0.12 17.96
C GLU A 6 9.34 1.20 18.35
N LYS A 7 9.89 1.93 19.34
CA LYS A 7 9.38 3.25 19.74
C LYS A 7 9.59 4.28 18.63
N ILE A 8 10.77 4.31 18.00
CA ILE A 8 11.07 5.17 16.86
C ILE A 8 10.07 4.89 15.73
N LEU A 9 9.84 3.62 15.39
CA LEU A 9 8.87 3.24 14.36
C LEU A 9 7.44 3.70 14.69
N ARG A 10 7.02 3.63 15.96
CA ARG A 10 5.70 4.12 16.38
C ARG A 10 5.57 5.62 16.17
N ILE A 11 6.55 6.39 16.63
CA ILE A 11 6.59 7.85 16.47
C ILE A 11 6.56 8.23 14.98
N LEU A 12 7.35 7.55 14.14
CA LEU A 12 7.41 7.85 12.71
C LEU A 12 6.17 7.40 11.93
N LYS A 13 5.46 6.36 12.38
CA LYS A 13 4.16 5.98 11.82
C LYS A 13 3.10 7.05 12.09
N GLU A 14 3.15 7.69 13.26
CA GLU A 14 2.25 8.79 13.62
C GLU A 14 2.62 10.08 12.89
N ASN A 15 3.90 10.45 12.89
CA ASN A 15 4.40 11.63 12.19
C ASN A 15 5.87 11.48 11.78
N SER A 16 6.10 11.08 10.53
CA SER A 16 7.44 10.93 9.96
C SER A 16 8.15 12.25 9.62
N ARG A 17 7.49 13.41 9.78
CA ARG A 17 8.10 14.72 9.52
C ARG A 17 8.85 15.31 10.72
N LEU A 18 8.79 14.66 11.89
CA LEU A 18 9.51 15.09 13.07
C LEU A 18 11.02 15.14 12.81
N SER A 19 11.70 16.13 13.37
CA SER A 19 13.17 16.15 13.29
C SER A 19 13.74 15.02 14.16
N TRP A 20 14.94 14.53 13.83
CA TRP A 20 15.58 13.52 14.67
C TRP A 20 15.83 13.98 16.09
N LYS A 21 15.96 15.31 16.30
CA LYS A 21 16.02 15.90 17.63
C LYS A 21 14.71 15.65 18.39
N ASP A 22 13.56 15.96 17.80
CA ASP A 22 12.25 15.81 18.45
C ASP A 22 11.93 14.33 18.74
N VAL A 23 12.31 13.43 17.82
CA VAL A 23 12.19 11.99 18.06
C VAL A 23 13.11 11.54 19.19
N GLY A 24 14.36 12.04 19.19
CA GLY A 24 15.36 11.74 20.22
C GLY A 24 14.92 12.15 21.62
N GLU A 25 14.29 13.30 21.77
CA GLU A 25 13.72 13.76 23.05
C GLU A 25 12.67 12.78 23.60
N GLN A 26 11.84 12.18 22.73
CA GLN A 26 10.80 11.22 23.14
C GLN A 26 11.33 9.83 23.49
N VAL A 27 12.50 9.45 22.96
CA VAL A 27 13.14 8.15 23.23
C VAL A 27 14.41 8.24 24.08
N PHE A 28 14.67 9.41 24.68
CA PHE A 28 15.86 9.69 25.50
C PHE A 28 17.19 9.43 24.78
N MET A 29 17.30 9.87 23.53
CA MET A 29 18.50 9.76 22.68
C MET A 29 18.89 11.10 22.05
N THR A 30 20.12 11.20 21.58
CA THR A 30 20.52 12.31 20.70
C THR A 30 19.90 12.13 19.30
N GLY A 31 19.64 13.24 18.61
CA GLY A 31 19.13 13.16 17.23
C GLY A 31 20.08 12.45 16.26
N GLN A 32 21.40 12.53 16.47
CA GLN A 32 22.37 11.79 15.67
C GLN A 32 22.20 10.26 15.85
N SER A 33 22.01 9.80 17.08
CA SER A 33 21.79 8.39 17.38
C SER A 33 20.47 7.86 16.80
N VAL A 34 19.41 8.69 16.81
CA VAL A 34 18.14 8.34 16.13
C VAL A 34 18.34 8.22 14.62
N GLY A 35 19.03 9.18 14.00
CA GLY A 35 19.29 9.16 12.56
C GLY A 35 20.02 7.88 12.11
N LEU A 36 21.04 7.46 12.85
CA LEU A 36 21.76 6.20 12.60
C LEU A 36 20.85 4.97 12.70
N ARG A 37 19.96 4.93 13.69
CA ARG A 37 19.00 3.82 13.85
C ARG A 37 17.99 3.79 12.70
N VAL A 38 17.41 4.94 12.34
CA VAL A 38 16.48 5.02 11.19
C VAL A 38 17.17 4.57 9.91
N GLN A 39 18.42 5.00 9.68
CA GLN A 39 19.21 4.54 8.54
C GLN A 39 19.39 3.02 8.55
N GLN A 40 19.77 2.41 9.69
CA GLN A 40 19.89 0.96 9.81
C GLN A 40 18.56 0.24 9.55
N LEU A 41 17.43 0.82 9.98
CA LEU A 41 16.09 0.31 9.70
C LEU A 41 15.72 0.43 8.21
N GLN A 42 16.24 1.41 7.49
CA GLN A 42 16.10 1.49 6.04
C GLN A 42 16.99 0.47 5.32
N ASP A 43 18.25 0.37 5.72
CA ASP A 43 19.24 -0.53 5.12
C ASP A 43 18.81 -2.01 5.24
N ASN A 44 18.21 -2.37 6.37
CA ASN A 44 17.68 -3.72 6.60
C ASN A 44 16.24 -3.93 6.07
N LYS A 45 15.67 -2.93 5.37
CA LYS A 45 14.32 -2.92 4.79
C LYS A 45 13.16 -3.00 5.79
N THR A 46 13.40 -2.74 7.07
CA THR A 46 12.32 -2.57 8.06
C THR A 46 11.50 -1.32 7.75
N ILE A 47 12.15 -0.21 7.40
CA ILE A 47 11.53 0.98 6.80
C ILE A 47 11.77 0.90 5.29
N GLN A 48 10.73 0.58 4.53
CA GLN A 48 10.86 0.49 3.07
C GLN A 48 10.88 1.87 2.41
N LYS A 49 10.05 2.80 2.89
CA LYS A 49 9.93 4.17 2.38
C LYS A 49 9.19 5.05 3.38
N PHE A 50 9.36 6.36 3.23
CA PHE A 50 8.48 7.37 3.81
C PHE A 50 7.46 7.79 2.76
N THR A 51 6.18 7.86 3.14
CA THR A 51 5.07 8.15 2.24
C THR A 51 3.99 8.92 2.98
N ILE A 52 3.04 9.46 2.23
CA ILE A 52 1.81 10.06 2.76
C ILE A 52 0.68 9.05 2.76
N GLN A 53 -0.25 9.20 3.71
CA GLN A 53 -1.55 8.52 3.69
C GLN A 53 -2.57 9.47 3.03
N GLN A 54 -3.07 9.08 1.86
CA GLN A 54 -4.06 9.84 1.11
C GLN A 54 -5.47 9.32 1.39
N SER A 55 -6.46 10.23 1.41
CA SER A 55 -7.87 9.87 1.48
C SER A 55 -8.41 9.55 0.08
N TYR A 56 -9.20 8.48 -0.02
CA TYR A 56 -9.81 8.02 -1.26
C TYR A 56 -11.33 7.94 -1.08
N PRO A 57 -12.11 8.79 -1.76
CA PRO A 57 -13.56 8.89 -1.54
C PRO A 57 -14.34 7.68 -2.08
N HIS A 58 -13.83 7.01 -3.10
CA HIS A 58 -14.49 5.91 -3.79
C HIS A 58 -13.55 4.72 -3.83
N LEU A 59 -13.36 4.05 -2.68
CA LEU A 59 -12.41 2.95 -2.63
C LEU A 59 -13.09 1.63 -3.02
N GLN A 60 -12.49 0.94 -3.99
CA GLN A 60 -12.97 -0.36 -4.47
C GLN A 60 -11.95 -1.46 -4.20
N ILE A 61 -12.46 -2.63 -3.82
CA ILE A 61 -11.70 -3.88 -3.75
C ILE A 61 -12.24 -4.80 -4.85
N ILE A 62 -11.39 -5.11 -5.82
CA ILE A 62 -11.70 -6.01 -6.93
C ILE A 62 -10.96 -7.32 -6.69
N LEU A 63 -11.73 -8.40 -6.59
CA LEU A 63 -11.23 -9.77 -6.48
C LEU A 63 -11.30 -10.42 -7.85
N PHE A 64 -10.15 -10.78 -8.41
CA PHE A 64 -10.04 -11.23 -9.79
C PHE A 64 -9.73 -12.74 -9.89
N TYR A 65 -10.43 -13.42 -10.79
CA TYR A 65 -10.33 -14.84 -11.08
C TYR A 65 -9.88 -15.01 -12.53
N MET A 66 -8.61 -15.34 -12.74
CA MET A 66 -8.06 -15.57 -14.07
C MET A 66 -8.73 -16.78 -14.72
N SER A 67 -9.16 -16.62 -15.97
CA SER A 67 -9.67 -17.71 -16.82
C SER A 67 -8.75 -18.00 -18.01
N THR A 68 -7.64 -17.25 -18.12
CA THR A 68 -6.63 -17.38 -19.17
C THR A 68 -5.24 -17.55 -18.55
N SER A 69 -4.26 -17.95 -19.35
CA SER A 69 -2.85 -18.00 -18.97
C SER A 69 -2.12 -16.66 -19.21
N ALA A 70 -2.83 -15.62 -19.65
CA ALA A 70 -2.27 -14.30 -19.99
C ALA A 70 -1.98 -13.44 -18.73
N PHE A 71 -1.31 -14.02 -17.73
CA PHE A 71 -1.04 -13.36 -16.44
C PHE A 71 -0.20 -12.09 -16.60
N LYS A 72 0.83 -12.11 -17.45
CA LYS A 72 1.73 -10.97 -17.63
C LYS A 72 1.00 -9.79 -18.26
N GLU A 73 0.23 -10.03 -19.32
CA GLU A 73 -0.56 -9.01 -20.00
C GLU A 73 -1.60 -8.39 -19.05
N PHE A 74 -2.27 -9.21 -18.24
CA PHE A 74 -3.17 -8.73 -17.19
C PHE A 74 -2.45 -7.85 -16.16
N GLU A 75 -1.30 -8.32 -15.64
CA GLU A 75 -0.54 -7.57 -14.65
C GLU A 75 -0.01 -6.24 -15.20
N ASP A 76 0.47 -6.22 -16.43
CA ASP A 76 0.98 -5.02 -17.10
C ASP A 76 -0.16 -4.03 -17.38
N LEU A 77 -1.34 -4.52 -17.78
CA LEU A 77 -2.54 -3.71 -17.92
C LEU A 77 -2.93 -3.04 -16.60
N VAL A 78 -3.09 -3.80 -15.51
CA VAL A 78 -3.49 -3.25 -14.21
C VAL A 78 -2.47 -2.22 -13.70
N LYS A 79 -1.17 -2.48 -13.86
CA LYS A 79 -0.09 -1.55 -13.48
C LYS A 79 -0.10 -0.24 -14.27
N SER A 80 -0.76 -0.18 -15.43
CA SER A 80 -0.82 1.04 -16.25
C SER A 80 -1.82 2.09 -15.74
N TYR A 81 -2.62 1.76 -14.74
CA TYR A 81 -3.64 2.64 -14.18
C TYR A 81 -3.18 3.31 -12.87
N ASP A 82 -3.19 4.65 -12.85
CA ASP A 82 -2.82 5.45 -11.67
C ASP A 82 -3.82 5.32 -10.51
N GLN A 83 -5.05 4.89 -10.79
CA GLN A 83 -6.10 4.68 -9.79
C GLN A 83 -5.86 3.42 -8.94
N ILE A 84 -4.88 2.58 -9.29
CA ILE A 84 -4.52 1.39 -8.54
C ILE A 84 -3.67 1.78 -7.32
N ILE A 85 -4.22 1.52 -6.14
CA ILE A 85 -3.58 1.84 -4.85
C ILE A 85 -2.72 0.65 -4.39
N GLU A 86 -3.24 -0.56 -4.58
CA GLU A 86 -2.58 -1.79 -4.17
C GLU A 86 -2.95 -2.92 -5.13
N PHE A 87 -1.98 -3.74 -5.52
CA PHE A 87 -2.22 -4.86 -6.42
C PHE A 87 -1.42 -6.07 -5.96
N ASN A 88 -2.14 -7.09 -5.52
CA ASN A 88 -1.55 -8.28 -4.92
C ASN A 88 -1.96 -9.53 -5.67
N LYS A 89 -0.99 -10.41 -5.90
CA LYS A 89 -1.26 -11.80 -6.31
C LYS A 89 -1.51 -12.63 -5.04
N THR A 90 -2.61 -13.35 -5.01
CA THR A 90 -3.07 -14.04 -3.80
C THR A 90 -3.08 -15.54 -3.99
N THR A 91 -2.82 -16.28 -2.90
CA THR A 91 -3.12 -17.70 -2.80
C THR A 91 -4.56 -17.88 -2.33
N GLY A 92 -5.28 -18.88 -2.84
CA GLY A 92 -6.67 -19.15 -2.49
C GLY A 92 -7.59 -19.06 -3.71
N ASP A 93 -8.87 -18.77 -3.48
CA ASP A 93 -9.90 -18.83 -4.53
C ASP A 93 -9.74 -17.71 -5.59
N THR A 94 -9.16 -16.58 -5.21
CA THR A 94 -8.91 -15.42 -6.07
C THR A 94 -7.46 -15.37 -6.50
N CYS A 95 -7.20 -15.10 -7.78
CA CYS A 95 -5.83 -14.97 -8.29
C CYS A 95 -5.20 -13.63 -7.89
N TYR A 96 -5.99 -12.56 -7.89
CA TYR A 96 -5.54 -11.21 -7.54
C TYR A 96 -6.54 -10.46 -6.67
N MET A 97 -6.02 -9.59 -5.83
CA MET A 97 -6.77 -8.55 -5.11
C MET A 97 -6.23 -7.18 -5.53
N ILE A 98 -7.13 -6.34 -6.01
CA ILE A 98 -6.84 -5.00 -6.49
C ILE A 98 -7.59 -4.01 -5.60
N LYS A 99 -6.85 -3.13 -4.93
CA LYS A 99 -7.40 -1.96 -4.24
C LYS A 99 -7.24 -0.75 -5.15
N SER A 100 -8.32 -0.05 -5.41
CA SER A 100 -8.35 1.05 -6.37
C SER A 100 -9.27 2.18 -5.95
N CYS A 101 -9.15 3.33 -6.60
CA CYS A 101 -10.05 4.45 -6.44
C CYS A 101 -10.39 5.06 -7.80
N PHE A 102 -11.41 4.52 -8.45
CA PHE A 102 -11.98 5.02 -9.68
C PHE A 102 -13.27 5.82 -9.42
N ASP A 103 -13.58 6.75 -10.31
CA ASP A 103 -14.95 7.24 -10.46
C ASP A 103 -15.80 6.21 -11.23
N ASN A 104 -17.11 6.41 -11.29
CA ASN A 104 -18.02 5.41 -11.87
C ASN A 104 -17.75 5.14 -13.37
N GLU A 105 -17.41 6.16 -14.15
CA GLU A 105 -17.22 6.03 -15.60
C GLU A 105 -15.88 5.32 -15.94
N THR A 106 -14.82 5.73 -15.26
CA THR A 106 -13.48 5.13 -15.42
C THR A 106 -13.43 3.72 -14.86
N LEU A 107 -14.19 3.43 -13.80
CA LEU A 107 -14.31 2.08 -13.25
C LEU A 107 -14.93 1.12 -14.27
N ASP A 108 -16.04 1.48 -14.89
CA ASP A 108 -16.68 0.61 -15.89
C ASP A 108 -15.74 0.32 -17.06
N THR A 109 -15.08 1.37 -17.56
CA THR A 109 -14.07 1.25 -18.62
C THR A 109 -12.94 0.29 -18.22
N PHE A 110 -12.40 0.43 -17.00
CA PHE A 110 -11.36 -0.45 -16.49
C PHE A 110 -11.85 -1.90 -16.41
N LEU A 111 -13.03 -2.13 -15.83
CA LEU A 111 -13.60 -3.47 -15.66
C LEU A 111 -13.86 -4.16 -17.01
N GLN A 112 -14.33 -3.44 -18.03
CA GLN A 112 -14.51 -3.96 -19.38
C GLN A 112 -13.20 -4.49 -19.97
N GLN A 113 -12.08 -3.80 -19.73
CA GLN A 113 -10.76 -4.25 -20.19
C GLN A 113 -10.24 -5.48 -19.43
N LEU A 114 -10.76 -5.78 -18.24
CA LEU A 114 -10.39 -6.97 -17.50
C LEU A 114 -11.16 -8.23 -17.95
N LEU A 115 -12.36 -8.08 -18.52
CA LEU A 115 -13.22 -9.21 -18.92
C LEU A 115 -12.54 -10.26 -19.82
N PRO A 116 -11.68 -9.90 -20.78
CA PRO A 116 -10.96 -10.88 -21.59
C PRO A 116 -10.06 -11.83 -20.78
N PHE A 117 -9.59 -11.39 -19.61
CA PHE A 117 -8.68 -12.17 -18.77
C PHE A 117 -9.40 -13.12 -17.81
N GLY A 118 -10.66 -12.83 -17.46
CA GLY A 118 -11.41 -13.63 -16.51
C GLY A 118 -12.60 -12.91 -15.87
N ARG A 119 -12.95 -13.35 -14.66
CA ARG A 119 -14.12 -12.88 -13.92
C ARG A 119 -13.67 -12.08 -12.71
N TYR A 120 -14.53 -11.19 -12.24
CA TYR A 120 -14.26 -10.40 -11.04
C TYR A 120 -15.46 -10.29 -10.11
N LYS A 121 -15.18 -9.99 -8.85
CA LYS A 121 -16.15 -9.45 -7.89
C LYS A 121 -15.65 -8.09 -7.43
N ILE A 122 -16.55 -7.12 -7.34
CA ILE A 122 -16.23 -5.78 -6.87
C ILE A 122 -16.95 -5.50 -5.56
N ASN A 123 -16.22 -4.93 -4.60
CA ASN A 123 -16.75 -4.47 -3.33
C ASN A 123 -16.43 -2.99 -3.19
N GLN A 124 -17.47 -2.16 -3.04
CA GLN A 124 -17.31 -0.77 -2.65
C GLN A 124 -17.07 -0.71 -1.14
N VAL A 125 -16.01 -0.03 -0.72
CA VAL A 125 -15.69 0.10 0.70
C VAL A 125 -16.56 1.19 1.33
N LEU A 126 -17.41 0.77 2.26
CA LEU A 126 -18.30 1.68 2.99
C LEU A 126 -17.53 2.57 3.98
N LYS A 127 -16.58 1.98 4.71
CA LYS A 127 -15.80 2.66 5.74
C LYS A 127 -14.50 1.93 6.02
N THR A 128 -13.40 2.67 6.17
CA THR A 128 -12.13 2.16 6.71
C THR A 128 -12.14 2.35 8.24
N ILE A 129 -11.81 1.29 8.99
CA ILE A 129 -11.90 1.29 10.46
C ILE A 129 -10.57 1.65 11.13
N ILE A 130 -9.43 1.32 10.49
CA ILE A 130 -8.06 1.54 10.98
C ILE A 130 -7.21 2.07 9.82
#